data_AF-A0A2E9WE41-F1
#
_entry.id   AF-A0A2E9WE41-F1
#
_cell.length_a   1.000
_cell.length_b   1.000
_cell.length_c   1.000
_cell.angle_alpha   90.00
_cell.angle_beta   90.00
_cell.angle_gamma   90.00
#
_symmetry.space_group_name_H-M   'P 1'
#
loop_
_entity.id
_entity.type
_entity.pdbx_description
1 polymer ?
#
loop_
_entity_poly.entity_id
_entity_poly.type
_entity_poly.pdbx_seq_one_letter_code
_entity_poly.pdbx_strand_id
1 'polypeptide(L)'
;MPLPPAPPVPTCWVFDHPAHVRALAPLVRDGSTHDMLLLTERAEVRSMYEQRDGHLPSRRAVWVPRAMGAWSGQRRVRAAVRHLRQWRREVAGPFRMVAMNAPLMPLAGRLSGLGERWCAVDTEIQHRSLRWLNRGITDVVVPTHWREDLDGGRLAGWARGAKAGRWRLHRLDGTHQHLHLAPIRRPTDIADPPRILVRRLLGTGSHDHGEVIALPDAVIDGFQVLPWDEEETPSDRLAWTLLERLSDVDGVVTQSTTFAAEAAYLGVPTLLVSAAERGFLDRVEAEGWPLFRHRGACEGEAWLDIRARWATGMALTDALSPDPWPDARAAFAAMLQG
;
A
#
# COMPACT_ATOMS: atom_id res chain seq x y z
N MET A 1 35.35 3.77 23.04
CA MET A 1 34.24 2.83 22.79
C MET A 1 33.07 3.63 22.23
N PRO A 2 32.53 3.28 21.06
CA PRO A 2 31.24 3.82 20.65
C PRO A 2 30.18 3.39 21.67
N LEU A 3 29.29 4.32 22.04
CA LEU A 3 28.15 4.01 22.90
C LEU A 3 27.30 2.93 22.22
N PRO A 4 26.70 2.00 22.99
CA PRO A 4 25.75 1.05 22.42
C PRO A 4 24.62 1.83 21.73
N PRO A 5 24.11 1.35 20.58
CA PRO A 5 23.00 1.99 19.91
C PRO A 5 21.82 2.12 20.88
N ALA A 6 21.14 3.27 20.84
CA ALA A 6 19.97 3.49 21.68
C ALA A 6 18.94 2.37 21.46
N PRO A 7 18.28 1.86 22.52
CA PRO A 7 17.29 0.81 22.35
C PRO A 7 16.16 1.30 21.44
N PRO A 8 15.61 0.41 20.59
CA PRO A 8 14.54 0.79 19.66
C PRO A 8 13.30 1.26 20.43
N VAL A 9 12.76 2.41 20.00
CA VAL A 9 11.55 3.01 20.60
C VAL A 9 10.35 2.08 20.41
N PRO A 10 9.64 1.68 21.49
CA PRO A 10 8.41 0.92 21.38
C PRO A 10 7.42 1.60 20.43
N THR A 11 7.05 0.89 19.37
CA THR A 11 6.25 1.41 18.26
C THR A 11 4.93 0.66 18.11
N CYS A 12 3.84 1.42 18.02
CA CYS A 12 2.55 0.93 17.57
C CYS A 12 2.49 1.01 16.04
N TRP A 13 2.55 -0.13 15.38
CA TRP A 13 2.42 -0.27 13.93
C TRP A 13 0.94 -0.45 13.56
N VAL A 14 0.42 0.44 12.71
CA VAL A 14 -0.98 0.39 12.27
C VAL A 14 -1.12 -0.37 10.96
N PHE A 15 -1.86 -1.47 10.98
CA PHE A 15 -2.14 -2.30 9.82
C PHE A 15 -3.61 -2.14 9.38
N ASP A 16 -3.84 -1.27 8.40
CA ASP A 16 -5.18 -0.94 7.87
C ASP A 16 -5.51 -1.63 6.54
N HIS A 17 -4.47 -1.95 5.76
CA HIS A 17 -4.57 -2.52 4.41
C HIS A 17 -3.48 -3.59 4.23
N PRO A 18 -3.70 -4.64 3.41
CA PRO A 18 -2.67 -5.63 3.08
C PRO A 18 -1.33 -5.02 2.63
N ALA A 19 -1.36 -4.04 1.74
CA ALA A 19 -0.18 -3.31 1.29
C ALA A 19 0.59 -2.65 2.46
N HIS A 20 -0.10 -2.11 3.48
CA HIS A 20 0.55 -1.52 4.65
C HIS A 20 1.20 -2.59 5.53
N VAL A 21 0.57 -3.76 5.64
CA VAL A 21 1.15 -4.90 6.37
C VAL A 21 2.47 -5.29 5.70
N ARG A 22 2.51 -5.42 4.37
CA ARG A 22 3.74 -5.72 3.62
C ARG A 22 4.78 -4.62 3.75
N ALA A 23 4.39 -3.36 3.53
CA ALA A 23 5.26 -2.18 3.62
C ALA A 23 5.97 -2.04 4.98
N LEU A 24 5.26 -2.34 6.06
CA LEU A 24 5.77 -2.15 7.42
C LEU A 24 6.41 -3.40 8.02
N ALA A 25 6.13 -4.61 7.48
CA ALA A 25 6.64 -5.88 8.02
C ALA A 25 8.16 -5.87 8.26
N PRO A 26 9.00 -5.41 7.31
CA PRO A 26 10.43 -5.39 7.53
C PRO A 26 10.86 -4.49 8.69
N LEU A 27 10.22 -3.33 8.86
CA LEU A 27 10.51 -2.41 9.96
C LEU A 27 10.06 -2.96 11.32
N VAL A 28 8.97 -3.75 11.34
CA VAL A 28 8.52 -4.44 12.56
C VAL A 28 9.50 -5.54 12.97
N ARG A 29 10.11 -6.24 12.00
CA ARG A 29 11.15 -7.25 12.27
C ARG A 29 12.38 -6.63 12.91
N ASP A 30 12.78 -5.46 12.42
CA ASP A 30 13.94 -4.69 12.90
C ASP A 30 13.61 -3.86 14.17
N GLY A 31 12.34 -3.85 14.60
CA GLY A 31 11.81 -3.01 15.67
C GLY A 31 11.95 -3.59 17.09
N SER A 32 11.26 -2.96 18.06
CA SER A 32 11.33 -3.37 19.46
C SER A 32 10.53 -4.65 19.70
N THR A 33 10.97 -5.47 20.66
CA THR A 33 10.16 -6.61 21.16
C THR A 33 8.90 -6.16 21.89
N HIS A 34 8.88 -4.90 22.35
CA HIS A 34 7.73 -4.26 23.00
C HIS A 34 6.76 -3.61 22.01
N ASP A 35 7.00 -3.74 20.70
CA ASP A 35 6.10 -3.20 19.68
C ASP A 35 4.69 -3.80 19.78
N MET A 36 3.71 -3.01 19.36
CA MET A 36 2.31 -3.41 19.27
C MET A 36 1.82 -3.31 17.83
N LEU A 37 1.05 -4.31 17.39
CA LEU A 37 0.36 -4.32 16.11
C LEU A 37 -1.11 -3.93 16.33
N LEU A 38 -1.52 -2.79 15.76
CA LEU A 38 -2.89 -2.31 15.75
C LEU A 38 -3.53 -2.68 14.41
N LEU A 39 -4.24 -3.80 14.40
CA LEU A 39 -4.79 -4.44 13.20
C LEU A 39 -6.24 -4.04 12.98
N THR A 40 -6.61 -3.82 11.72
CA THR A 40 -7.99 -3.51 11.35
C THR A 40 -8.75 -4.80 11.04
N GLU A 41 -10.00 -4.88 11.49
CA GLU A 41 -10.92 -5.97 11.19
C GLU A 41 -11.31 -5.96 9.69
N ARG A 42 -10.38 -6.47 8.87
CA ARG A 42 -10.50 -6.69 7.44
C ARG A 42 -10.02 -8.11 7.14
N ALA A 43 -10.73 -8.84 6.28
CA ALA A 43 -10.49 -10.26 6.04
C ALA A 43 -9.06 -10.54 5.54
N GLU A 44 -8.54 -9.70 4.64
CA GLU A 44 -7.19 -9.87 4.10
C GLU A 44 -6.10 -9.55 5.13
N VAL A 45 -6.32 -8.54 6.00
CA VAL A 45 -5.40 -8.23 7.11
C VAL A 45 -5.40 -9.36 8.14
N ARG A 46 -6.58 -9.97 8.38
CA ARG A 46 -6.73 -11.15 9.23
C ARG A 46 -5.96 -12.35 8.67
N SER A 47 -6.17 -12.68 7.40
CA SER A 47 -5.45 -13.78 6.76
C SER A 47 -3.93 -13.56 6.78
N MET A 48 -3.46 -12.35 6.46
CA MET A 48 -2.02 -12.03 6.56
C MET A 48 -1.46 -12.18 7.99
N TYR A 49 -2.23 -11.84 9.02
CA TYR A 49 -1.81 -12.02 10.40
C TYR A 49 -1.86 -13.49 10.86
N GLU A 50 -2.84 -14.25 10.40
CA GLU A 50 -2.97 -15.68 10.69
C GLU A 50 -1.83 -16.47 10.02
N GLN A 51 -1.47 -16.12 8.79
CA GLN A 51 -0.38 -16.70 7.99
C GLN A 51 0.96 -15.94 8.16
N ARG A 52 1.21 -15.33 9.31
CA ARG A 52 2.32 -14.38 9.50
C ARG A 52 3.71 -15.00 9.65
N ASP A 53 3.80 -16.33 9.81
CA ASP A 53 5.05 -17.00 10.12
C ASP A 53 6.09 -16.73 9.01
N GLY A 54 7.32 -16.40 9.40
CA GLY A 54 8.37 -15.95 8.47
C GLY A 54 8.24 -14.49 7.99
N HIS A 55 7.08 -13.85 8.13
CA HIS A 55 6.83 -12.50 7.65
C HIS A 55 6.80 -11.45 8.77
N LEU A 56 6.04 -11.68 9.84
CA LEU A 56 5.96 -10.80 11.01
C LEU A 56 6.40 -11.55 12.27
N PRO A 57 7.14 -10.87 13.18
CA PRO A 57 7.51 -11.49 14.44
C PRO A 57 6.29 -11.54 15.39
N SER A 58 6.34 -12.45 16.37
CA SER A 58 5.34 -12.48 17.43
C SER A 58 5.42 -11.19 18.27
N ARG A 59 4.32 -10.46 18.33
CA ARG A 59 4.15 -9.17 19.02
C ARG A 59 2.76 -9.09 19.62
N ARG A 60 2.54 -8.13 20.52
CA ARG A 60 1.19 -7.82 20.99
C ARG A 60 0.32 -7.38 19.80
N ALA A 61 -0.73 -8.13 19.52
CA ALA A 61 -1.68 -7.80 18.46
C ALA A 61 -3.05 -7.45 19.05
N VAL A 62 -3.64 -6.37 18.56
CA VAL A 62 -4.98 -5.89 18.96
C VAL A 62 -5.79 -5.50 17.74
N TRP A 63 -7.10 -5.74 17.78
CA TRP A 63 -8.01 -5.52 16.66
C TRP A 63 -8.86 -4.26 16.86
N VAL A 64 -9.05 -3.50 15.79
CA VAL A 64 -9.96 -2.35 15.75
C VAL A 64 -10.93 -2.47 14.58
N PRO A 65 -12.18 -2.01 14.76
CA PRO A 65 -13.19 -2.13 13.71
C PRO A 65 -12.84 -1.29 12.49
N ARG A 66 -13.23 -1.77 11.30
CA ARG A 66 -13.13 -0.99 10.06
C ARG A 66 -14.02 0.27 10.15
N ALA A 67 -13.55 1.38 9.59
CA ALA A 67 -14.29 2.64 9.58
C ALA A 67 -15.31 2.71 8.42
N MET A 68 -16.32 1.82 8.42
CA MET A 68 -17.40 1.78 7.41
C MET A 68 -18.72 2.30 8.00
N GLY A 69 -19.35 3.29 7.34
CA GLY A 69 -20.65 3.84 7.72
C GLY A 69 -20.63 4.93 8.81
N ALA A 70 -21.81 5.45 9.17
CA ALA A 70 -21.95 6.51 10.17
C ALA A 70 -21.40 6.06 11.53
N TRP A 71 -20.68 6.94 12.24
CA TRP A 71 -20.09 6.72 13.59
C TRP A 71 -18.96 5.68 13.70
N SER A 72 -18.65 4.94 12.64
CA SER A 72 -17.61 3.91 12.62
C SER A 72 -16.21 4.43 12.99
N GLY A 73 -15.84 5.62 12.50
CA GLY A 73 -14.57 6.26 12.85
C GLY A 73 -14.43 6.57 14.35
N GLN A 74 -15.52 6.95 15.04
CA GLN A 74 -15.47 7.20 16.49
C GLN A 74 -15.28 5.90 17.27
N ARG A 75 -16.01 4.84 16.91
CA ARG A 75 -15.85 3.52 17.53
C ARG A 75 -14.42 3.00 17.36
N ARG A 76 -13.88 3.13 16.15
CA ARG A 76 -12.50 2.76 15.82
C ARG A 76 -11.48 3.54 16.65
N VAL A 77 -11.61 4.86 16.75
CA VAL A 77 -10.72 5.70 17.57
C VAL A 77 -10.82 5.32 19.05
N ARG A 78 -12.03 5.12 19.59
CA ARG A 78 -12.21 4.71 20.99
C ARG A 78 -11.57 3.36 21.28
N ALA A 79 -11.73 2.38 20.38
CA ALA A 79 -11.10 1.07 20.50
C ALA A 79 -9.56 1.19 20.52
N ALA A 80 -8.99 1.90 19.54
CA ALA A 80 -7.56 2.16 19.48
C ALA A 80 -7.04 2.85 20.76
N VAL A 81 -7.74 3.88 21.25
CA VAL A 81 -7.34 4.61 22.47
C VAL A 81 -7.28 3.69 23.69
N ARG A 82 -8.24 2.77 23.85
CA ARG A 82 -8.22 1.81 24.96
C ARG A 82 -6.98 0.92 24.91
N HIS A 83 -6.68 0.34 23.75
CA HIS A 83 -5.52 -0.53 23.59
C HIS A 83 -4.20 0.21 23.79
N LEU A 84 -4.05 1.41 23.22
CA LEU A 84 -2.85 2.22 23.36
C LEU A 84 -2.61 2.63 24.81
N ARG A 85 -3.65 3.06 25.54
CA ARG A 85 -3.54 3.39 26.97
C ARG A 85 -3.16 2.18 27.80
N GLN A 86 -3.68 1.00 27.46
CA GLN A 86 -3.31 -0.23 28.15
C GLN A 86 -1.84 -0.58 27.91
N TRP A 87 -1.39 -0.58 26.66
CA TRP A 87 0.01 -0.85 26.30
C TRP A 87 0.99 0.09 26.99
N ARG A 88 0.66 1.39 27.08
CA ARG A 88 1.48 2.38 27.78
C ARG A 88 1.61 2.17 29.29
N ARG A 89 0.70 1.42 29.93
CA ARG A 89 0.83 1.08 31.36
C ARG A 89 1.72 -0.13 31.59
N GLU A 90 1.84 -0.99 30.58
CA GLU A 90 2.55 -2.28 30.66
C GLU A 90 4.00 -2.17 30.18
N VAL A 91 4.30 -1.21 29.30
CA VAL A 91 5.64 -0.97 28.75
C VAL A 91 6.14 0.39 29.24
N ALA A 92 7.43 0.51 29.52
CA ALA A 92 8.07 1.79 29.85
C ALA A 92 8.77 2.38 28.63
N GLY A 93 8.83 3.72 28.56
CA GLY A 93 9.64 4.43 27.58
C GLY A 93 8.88 5.47 26.75
N PRO A 94 9.58 6.19 25.86
CA PRO A 94 8.92 6.96 24.83
C PRO A 94 8.15 6.01 23.90
N PHE A 95 7.01 6.47 23.38
CA PHE A 95 6.19 5.68 22.47
C PHE A 95 5.99 6.39 21.15
N ARG A 96 6.02 5.59 20.08
CA ARG A 96 5.75 6.01 18.72
C ARG A 96 4.52 5.29 18.17
N MET A 97 3.79 5.96 17.29
CA MET A 97 2.86 5.33 16.36
C MET A 97 3.33 5.59 14.93
N VAL A 98 3.30 4.54 14.09
CA VAL A 98 3.52 4.63 12.65
C VAL A 98 2.28 4.12 11.94
N ALA A 99 1.65 4.99 11.17
CA ALA A 99 0.49 4.69 10.34
C ALA A 99 0.80 4.91 8.86
N MET A 100 0.16 4.12 8.00
CA MET A 100 0.18 4.30 6.55
C MET A 100 -1.25 4.40 6.06
N ASN A 101 -1.56 5.47 5.33
CA ASN A 101 -2.89 5.80 4.80
C ASN A 101 -4.06 5.62 5.80
N ALA A 102 -3.79 5.80 7.10
CA ALA A 102 -4.76 5.64 8.19
C ALA A 102 -4.87 6.94 9.01
N PRO A 103 -5.36 8.04 8.42
CA PRO A 103 -5.26 9.40 8.96
C PRO A 103 -6.06 9.63 10.26
N LEU A 104 -6.93 8.69 10.66
CA LEU A 104 -7.62 8.71 11.96
C LEU A 104 -6.73 8.24 13.11
N MET A 105 -5.72 7.40 12.85
CA MET A 105 -4.94 6.77 13.92
C MET A 105 -4.03 7.74 14.68
N PRO A 106 -3.41 8.75 14.06
CA PRO A 106 -2.69 9.78 14.81
C PRO A 106 -3.55 10.50 15.85
N LEU A 107 -4.85 10.69 15.59
CA LEU A 107 -5.78 11.24 16.59
C LEU A 107 -5.93 10.29 17.79
N ALA A 108 -6.06 8.98 17.56
CA ALA A 108 -6.08 7.99 18.63
C ALA A 108 -4.76 7.96 19.42
N GLY A 109 -3.63 8.09 18.73
CA GLY A 109 -2.32 8.24 19.35
C GLY A 109 -2.24 9.46 20.27
N ARG A 110 -2.73 10.62 19.82
CA ARG A 110 -2.76 11.85 20.61
C ARG A 110 -3.65 11.72 21.84
N LEU A 111 -4.87 11.19 21.68
CA LEU A 111 -5.81 10.98 22.80
C LEU A 111 -5.32 9.92 23.81
N SER A 112 -4.36 9.10 23.40
CA SER A 112 -3.66 8.14 24.23
C SER A 112 -2.38 8.67 24.84
N GLY A 113 -1.94 9.88 24.49
CA GLY A 113 -0.73 10.52 25.01
C GLY A 113 0.59 9.98 24.45
N LEU A 114 0.60 9.45 23.22
CA LEU A 114 1.85 9.11 22.53
C LEU A 114 2.59 10.38 22.12
N GLY A 115 3.93 10.40 22.27
CA GLY A 115 4.77 11.54 21.93
C GLY A 115 4.96 11.72 20.42
N GLU A 116 5.17 10.61 19.70
CA GLU A 116 5.40 10.60 18.25
C GLU A 116 4.30 9.85 17.51
N ARG A 117 3.78 10.47 16.44
CA ARG A 117 2.57 10.05 15.74
C ARG A 117 2.77 10.31 14.24
N TRP A 118 3.40 9.35 13.60
CA TRP A 118 3.77 9.38 12.19
C TRP A 118 2.62 8.88 11.33
N CYS A 119 2.43 9.52 10.18
CA CYS A 119 1.56 9.01 9.14
C CYS A 119 2.19 9.21 7.77
N ALA A 120 2.46 8.13 7.07
CA ALA A 120 2.69 8.15 5.63
C ALA A 120 1.34 8.21 4.92
N VAL A 121 1.16 9.18 4.03
CA VAL A 121 -0.03 9.26 3.17
C VAL A 121 0.25 8.56 1.85
N ASP A 122 -0.71 7.81 1.35
CA ASP A 122 -0.60 7.22 0.01
C ASP A 122 -1.04 8.24 -1.02
N THR A 123 -0.54 8.09 -2.23
CA THR A 123 -0.87 8.88 -3.42
C THR A 123 -2.32 8.75 -3.91
N GLU A 124 -3.10 7.88 -3.28
CA GLU A 124 -4.55 7.95 -3.31
C GLU A 124 -5.08 9.07 -2.39
N ILE A 125 -5.61 10.12 -2.99
CA ILE A 125 -6.11 11.29 -2.26
C ILE A 125 -7.49 11.00 -1.68
N GLN A 126 -7.53 10.79 -0.37
CA GLN A 126 -8.77 10.55 0.35
C GLN A 126 -9.23 11.79 1.12
N HIS A 127 -9.80 12.80 0.44
CA HIS A 127 -10.12 14.09 1.07
C HIS A 127 -10.89 14.00 2.41
N ARG A 128 -11.84 13.06 2.49
CA ARG A 128 -12.68 12.83 3.69
C ARG A 128 -11.88 12.26 4.86
N SER A 129 -10.93 11.36 4.63
CA SER A 129 -10.14 10.74 5.70
C SER A 129 -8.97 11.66 6.09
N LEU A 130 -8.31 12.28 5.12
CA LEU A 130 -7.16 13.18 5.33
C LEU A 130 -7.48 14.40 6.20
N ARG A 131 -8.74 14.84 6.27
CA ARG A 131 -9.16 15.94 7.17
C ARG A 131 -8.85 15.67 8.65
N TRP A 132 -8.76 14.40 9.03
CA TRP A 132 -8.51 13.99 10.42
C TRP A 132 -7.02 14.01 10.78
N LEU A 133 -6.15 13.94 9.78
CA LEU A 133 -4.72 13.79 9.95
C LEU A 133 -4.13 14.88 10.86
N ASN A 134 -4.44 16.14 10.52
CA ASN A 134 -3.95 17.33 11.23
C ASN A 134 -4.39 17.40 12.69
N ARG A 135 -5.36 16.59 13.13
CA ARG A 135 -5.82 16.56 14.52
C ARG A 135 -4.93 15.74 15.44
N GLY A 136 -3.93 15.05 14.91
CA GLY A 136 -3.13 14.13 15.71
C GLY A 136 -1.71 13.87 15.25
N ILE A 137 -1.29 14.23 14.04
CA ILE A 137 0.08 13.97 13.59
C ILE A 137 1.14 14.76 14.36
N THR A 138 2.34 14.20 14.44
CA THR A 138 3.61 14.94 14.63
C THR A 138 4.42 14.97 13.35
N ASP A 139 4.28 13.95 12.52
CA ASP A 139 5.08 13.72 11.33
C ASP A 139 4.15 13.25 10.21
N VAL A 140 4.25 13.89 9.05
CA VAL A 140 3.57 13.47 7.83
C VAL A 140 4.61 13.18 6.77
N VAL A 141 4.55 11.98 6.19
CA VAL A 141 5.39 11.57 5.07
C VAL A 141 4.54 11.59 3.81
N VAL A 142 4.92 12.41 2.84
CA VAL A 142 4.20 12.57 1.58
C VAL A 142 5.10 12.13 0.43
N PRO A 143 4.63 11.24 -0.46
CA PRO A 143 5.39 10.84 -1.64
C PRO A 143 5.71 12.03 -2.56
N THR A 144 6.84 11.98 -3.27
CA THR A 144 7.28 13.06 -4.17
C THR A 144 6.32 13.30 -5.34
N HIS A 145 5.63 12.26 -5.80
CA HIS A 145 4.71 12.24 -6.93
C HIS A 145 3.23 12.43 -6.50
N TRP A 146 3.03 13.03 -5.33
CA TRP A 146 1.71 13.46 -4.89
C TRP A 146 1.09 14.45 -5.90
N ARG A 147 -0.11 14.14 -6.41
CA ARG A 147 -0.84 14.97 -7.39
C ARG A 147 -1.52 16.16 -6.70
N GLU A 148 -0.84 17.30 -6.66
CA GLU A 148 -1.36 18.54 -6.04
C GLU A 148 -2.64 19.06 -6.70
N ASP A 149 -2.79 18.84 -8.00
CA ASP A 149 -3.98 19.21 -8.77
C ASP A 149 -5.24 18.44 -8.32
N LEU A 150 -5.07 17.26 -7.72
CA LEU A 150 -6.15 16.45 -7.17
C LEU A 150 -6.33 16.65 -5.66
N ASP A 151 -5.41 17.33 -4.95
CA ASP A 151 -5.33 17.22 -3.49
C ASP A 151 -6.18 18.24 -2.71
N GLY A 152 -6.74 19.24 -3.39
CA GLY A 152 -7.54 20.30 -2.79
C GLY A 152 -6.73 21.21 -1.84
N GLY A 153 -5.46 21.44 -2.13
CA GLY A 153 -4.52 22.29 -1.38
C GLY A 153 -3.97 21.64 -0.10
N ARG A 154 -4.03 20.30 0.02
CA ARG A 154 -3.63 19.57 1.24
C ARG A 154 -2.14 19.64 1.50
N LEU A 155 -1.31 19.37 0.48
CA LEU A 155 0.15 19.45 0.60
C LEU A 155 0.60 20.86 0.96
N ALA A 156 0.07 21.88 0.28
CA ALA A 156 0.33 23.27 0.62
C ALA A 156 -0.08 23.60 2.07
N GLY A 157 -1.21 23.04 2.54
CA GLY A 157 -1.65 23.13 3.92
C GLY A 157 -0.68 22.48 4.92
N TRP A 158 -0.17 21.29 4.62
CA TRP A 158 0.83 20.61 5.43
C TRP A 158 2.16 21.36 5.45
N ALA A 159 2.61 21.90 4.32
CA ALA A 159 3.81 22.71 4.25
C ALA A 159 3.71 23.98 5.11
N ARG A 160 2.57 24.69 5.06
CA ARG A 160 2.32 25.86 5.94
C ARG A 160 2.31 25.47 7.42
N GLY A 161 1.69 24.35 7.77
CA GLY A 161 1.69 23.85 9.15
C GLY A 161 3.08 23.46 9.65
N ALA A 162 3.91 22.88 8.79
CA ALA A 162 5.28 22.54 9.11
C ALA A 162 6.15 23.78 9.35
N LYS A 163 6.05 24.80 8.48
CA LYS A 163 6.71 26.11 8.68
C LYS A 163 6.31 26.78 9.99
N ALA A 164 5.06 26.57 10.43
CA ALA A 164 4.55 27.05 11.71
C ALA A 164 4.88 26.15 12.92
N GLY A 165 5.73 25.13 12.75
CA GLY A 165 6.17 24.24 13.83
C GLY A 165 5.09 23.27 14.36
N ARG A 166 3.99 23.05 13.63
CA ARG A 166 2.88 22.20 14.11
C ARG A 166 3.16 20.70 13.96
N TRP A 167 3.97 20.34 12.97
CA TRP A 167 4.39 18.98 12.63
C TRP A 167 5.62 19.05 11.73
N ARG A 168 6.28 17.93 11.50
CA ARG A 168 7.32 17.78 10.47
C ARG A 168 6.70 17.22 9.19
N LEU A 169 7.12 17.76 8.06
CA LEU A 169 6.73 17.30 6.73
C LEU A 169 7.96 16.65 6.09
N HIS A 170 7.84 15.40 5.73
CA HIS A 170 8.86 14.62 5.06
C HIS A 170 8.42 14.31 3.63
N ARG A 171 9.38 14.26 2.70
CA ARG A 171 9.15 13.85 1.32
C ARG A 171 9.85 12.53 1.09
N LEU A 172 9.08 11.52 0.66
CA LEU A 172 9.61 10.20 0.34
C LEU A 172 9.71 10.07 -1.18
N ASP A 173 10.92 9.80 -1.67
CA ASP A 173 11.10 9.41 -3.06
C ASP A 173 10.83 7.92 -3.23
N GLY A 174 10.10 7.56 -4.28
CA GLY A 174 9.48 6.26 -4.45
C GLY A 174 8.04 6.21 -3.95
N THR A 175 7.31 5.20 -4.42
CA THR A 175 5.94 4.89 -4.03
C THR A 175 5.90 3.99 -2.78
N HIS A 176 4.72 3.82 -2.17
CA HIS A 176 4.55 2.88 -1.06
C HIS A 176 4.89 1.43 -1.42
N GLN A 177 4.73 1.05 -2.68
CA GLN A 177 5.12 -0.26 -3.19
C GLN A 177 6.63 -0.52 -3.00
N HIS A 178 7.47 0.49 -3.25
CA HIS A 178 8.93 0.40 -3.08
C HIS A 178 9.39 0.14 -1.63
N LEU A 179 8.50 0.26 -0.64
CA LEU A 179 8.82 -0.08 0.75
C LEU A 179 8.91 -1.59 1.00
N HIS A 180 8.27 -2.41 0.16
CA HIS A 180 8.20 -3.85 0.37
C HIS A 180 8.47 -4.72 -0.85
N LEU A 181 8.38 -4.16 -2.06
CA LEU A 181 8.74 -4.90 -3.25
C LEU A 181 10.25 -5.17 -3.26
N ALA A 182 10.60 -6.38 -3.68
CA ALA A 182 11.96 -6.79 -3.98
C ALA A 182 11.96 -7.32 -5.43
N PRO A 183 13.00 -7.02 -6.23
CA PRO A 183 13.09 -7.52 -7.59
C PRO A 183 12.89 -9.03 -7.66
N ILE A 184 12.06 -9.48 -8.61
CA ILE A 184 11.82 -10.91 -8.86
C ILE A 184 12.61 -11.37 -10.08
N ARG A 185 12.87 -12.68 -10.17
CA ARG A 185 13.27 -13.30 -11.44
C ARG A 185 12.03 -13.61 -12.24
N ARG A 186 12.02 -13.20 -13.50
CA ARG A 186 10.96 -13.55 -14.45
C ARG A 186 11.37 -14.76 -15.30
N PRO A 187 10.40 -15.49 -15.87
CA PRO A 187 10.67 -16.42 -16.96
C PRO A 187 11.34 -15.66 -18.12
N THR A 188 12.34 -16.28 -18.74
CA THR A 188 13.02 -15.72 -19.92
C THR A 188 12.27 -16.04 -21.21
N ASP A 189 11.49 -17.11 -21.20
CA ASP A 189 10.65 -17.53 -22.31
C ASP A 189 9.18 -17.33 -21.96
N ILE A 190 8.41 -16.83 -22.93
CA ILE A 190 6.96 -16.73 -22.85
C ILE A 190 6.33 -18.13 -22.93
N ALA A 191 5.27 -18.37 -22.15
CA ALA A 191 4.49 -19.60 -22.29
C ALA A 191 3.66 -19.61 -23.58
N ASP A 192 3.34 -20.81 -24.09
CA ASP A 192 2.43 -21.00 -25.22
C ASP A 192 1.26 -21.93 -24.82
N PRO A 193 0.03 -21.42 -24.63
CA PRO A 193 -0.35 -20.00 -24.69
C PRO A 193 0.19 -19.19 -23.49
N PRO A 194 0.32 -17.85 -23.59
CA PRO A 194 0.86 -17.05 -22.51
C PRO A 194 0.03 -17.14 -21.23
N ARG A 195 0.71 -17.20 -20.09
CA ARG A 195 0.15 -17.32 -18.75
C ARG A 195 -0.11 -15.95 -18.15
N ILE A 196 -1.33 -15.68 -17.73
CA ILE A 196 -1.69 -14.40 -17.13
C ILE A 196 -2.29 -14.56 -15.74
N LEU A 197 -1.97 -13.65 -14.84
CA LEU A 197 -2.67 -13.52 -13.56
C LEU A 197 -3.79 -12.48 -13.70
N VAL A 198 -5.02 -12.89 -13.39
CA VAL A 198 -6.20 -12.02 -13.46
C VAL A 198 -6.68 -11.70 -12.06
N ARG A 199 -6.82 -10.41 -11.74
CA ARG A 199 -7.38 -9.96 -10.46
C ARG A 199 -8.48 -8.94 -10.67
N ARG A 200 -9.72 -9.39 -10.58
CA ARG A 200 -10.94 -8.58 -10.52
C ARG A 200 -11.22 -8.11 -9.09
N LEU A 201 -11.79 -6.92 -8.97
CA LEU A 201 -12.22 -6.31 -7.72
C LEU A 201 -13.74 -6.38 -7.59
N LEU A 202 -14.23 -6.44 -6.35
CA LEU A 202 -15.66 -6.45 -6.05
C LEU A 202 -16.32 -5.09 -6.13
N GLY A 203 -15.53 -4.02 -6.13
CA GLY A 203 -16.08 -2.68 -6.14
C GLY A 203 -16.65 -2.23 -4.79
N THR A 204 -16.28 -2.86 -3.68
CA THR A 204 -16.77 -2.55 -2.33
C THR A 204 -15.80 -1.69 -1.49
N GLY A 205 -14.65 -1.34 -2.08
CA GLY A 205 -13.69 -0.39 -1.55
C GLY A 205 -14.25 1.02 -1.47
N SER A 206 -13.59 1.87 -0.67
CA SER A 206 -14.05 3.25 -0.46
C SER A 206 -13.92 4.15 -1.69
N HIS A 207 -13.20 3.71 -2.72
CA HIS A 207 -12.89 4.48 -3.93
C HIS A 207 -13.53 3.88 -5.18
N ASP A 208 -14.21 2.76 -5.04
CA ASP A 208 -14.58 1.93 -6.19
C ASP A 208 -15.79 2.49 -6.96
N HIS A 209 -16.52 3.46 -6.37
CA HIS A 209 -17.66 4.11 -6.99
C HIS A 209 -17.26 4.87 -8.27
N GLY A 210 -17.52 4.25 -9.41
CA GLY A 210 -17.22 4.80 -10.73
C GLY A 210 -15.79 4.52 -11.21
N GLU A 211 -14.96 3.83 -10.43
CA GLU A 211 -13.59 3.48 -10.80
C GLU A 211 -13.46 2.05 -11.36
N VAL A 212 -14.35 1.14 -10.95
CA VAL A 212 -14.34 -0.26 -11.41
C VAL A 212 -15.07 -0.37 -12.74
N ILE A 213 -14.34 -0.81 -13.75
CA ILE A 213 -14.82 -1.04 -15.11
C ILE A 213 -15.00 -2.53 -15.29
N ALA A 214 -16.13 -2.98 -15.84
CA ALA A 214 -16.37 -4.39 -16.12
C ALA A 214 -15.22 -5.00 -16.94
N LEU A 215 -14.78 -6.19 -16.55
CA LEU A 215 -13.74 -6.97 -17.22
C LEU A 215 -14.37 -8.27 -17.76
N PRO A 216 -14.95 -8.25 -18.99
CA PRO A 216 -15.56 -9.43 -19.60
C PRO A 216 -14.55 -10.55 -19.82
N ASP A 217 -15.00 -11.80 -19.85
CA ASP A 217 -14.11 -12.95 -20.08
C ASP A 217 -13.43 -12.92 -21.46
N ALA A 218 -14.07 -12.28 -22.46
CA ALA A 218 -13.46 -12.04 -23.77
C ALA A 218 -12.13 -11.27 -23.72
N VAL A 219 -11.86 -10.53 -22.64
CA VAL A 219 -10.58 -9.85 -22.42
C VAL A 219 -9.43 -10.85 -22.31
N ILE A 220 -9.69 -11.97 -21.63
CA ILE A 220 -8.70 -12.99 -21.23
C ILE A 220 -8.74 -14.24 -22.11
N ASP A 221 -9.57 -14.24 -23.16
CA ASP A 221 -9.60 -15.29 -24.17
C ASP A 221 -8.22 -15.42 -24.87
N GLY A 222 -7.78 -16.67 -25.01
CA GLY A 222 -6.50 -17.02 -25.64
C GLY A 222 -5.30 -17.09 -24.69
N PHE A 223 -5.52 -16.93 -23.38
CA PHE A 223 -4.46 -17.02 -22.35
C PHE A 223 -4.70 -18.19 -21.39
N GLN A 224 -3.62 -18.70 -20.80
CA GLN A 224 -3.71 -19.58 -19.63
C GLN A 224 -3.89 -18.72 -18.37
N VAL A 225 -5.08 -18.79 -17.75
CA VAL A 225 -5.47 -17.86 -16.68
C VAL A 225 -5.19 -18.45 -15.29
N LEU A 226 -4.47 -17.67 -14.47
CA LEU A 226 -4.38 -17.84 -13.02
C LEU A 226 -5.30 -16.81 -12.34
N PRO A 227 -6.48 -17.20 -11.83
CA PRO A 227 -7.40 -16.27 -11.17
C PRO A 227 -6.90 -15.89 -9.77
N TRP A 228 -7.04 -14.61 -9.42
CA TRP A 228 -6.74 -14.04 -8.11
C TRP A 228 -7.73 -12.93 -7.71
N ASP A 229 -9.01 -13.12 -8.03
CA ASP A 229 -10.12 -12.17 -7.78
C ASP A 229 -10.37 -11.92 -6.29
N GLU A 230 -10.79 -10.72 -5.89
CA GLU A 230 -10.94 -10.32 -4.48
C GLU A 230 -11.91 -11.19 -3.63
N GLU A 231 -12.76 -12.01 -4.25
CA GLU A 231 -13.86 -12.76 -3.61
C GLU A 231 -13.53 -14.17 -3.09
N GLU A 232 -12.41 -14.80 -3.47
CA GLU A 232 -12.06 -16.11 -2.88
C GLU A 232 -11.67 -15.93 -1.40
N THR A 233 -12.19 -16.80 -0.54
CA THR A 233 -11.96 -16.78 0.91
C THR A 233 -10.47 -16.53 1.20
N PRO A 234 -10.08 -15.41 1.84
CA PRO A 234 -8.68 -15.08 2.02
C PRO A 234 -7.89 -16.12 2.82
N SER A 235 -8.55 -17.02 3.56
CA SER A 235 -7.94 -18.14 4.27
C SER A 235 -7.39 -19.22 3.35
N ASP A 236 -8.03 -19.43 2.19
CA ASP A 236 -7.68 -20.51 1.26
C ASP A 236 -6.54 -20.10 0.34
N ARG A 237 -6.31 -18.79 0.21
CA ARG A 237 -5.17 -18.21 -0.48
C ARG A 237 -4.03 -17.94 0.48
N LEU A 238 -2.81 -18.19 0.01
CA LEU A 238 -1.59 -17.78 0.68
C LEU A 238 -1.48 -16.24 0.59
N ALA A 239 -1.96 -15.51 1.60
CA ALA A 239 -2.17 -14.07 1.57
C ALA A 239 -0.88 -13.25 1.35
N TRP A 240 0.26 -13.84 1.68
CA TRP A 240 1.58 -13.27 1.45
C TRP A 240 2.12 -13.50 0.04
N THR A 241 1.63 -14.52 -0.69
CA THR A 241 2.30 -15.02 -1.90
C THR A 241 1.77 -14.44 -3.21
N LEU A 242 0.80 -13.51 -3.18
CA LEU A 242 0.27 -12.89 -4.41
C LEU A 242 1.41 -12.33 -5.28
N LEU A 243 2.36 -11.62 -4.66
CA LEU A 243 3.49 -11.04 -5.38
C LEU A 243 4.50 -12.10 -5.83
N GLU A 244 4.60 -13.23 -5.14
CA GLU A 244 5.46 -14.34 -5.54
C GLU A 244 4.92 -15.01 -6.81
N ARG A 245 3.60 -15.05 -7.01
CA ARG A 245 2.99 -15.58 -8.24
C ARG A 245 3.35 -14.80 -9.50
N LEU A 246 3.85 -13.57 -9.36
CA LEU A 246 4.29 -12.76 -10.49
C LEU A 246 5.52 -13.34 -11.19
N SER A 247 6.30 -14.20 -10.55
CA SER A 247 7.39 -14.93 -11.22
C SER A 247 6.91 -16.08 -12.11
N ASP A 248 5.64 -16.46 -12.02
CA ASP A 248 5.08 -17.65 -12.68
C ASP A 248 4.20 -17.30 -13.89
N VAL A 249 4.13 -16.01 -14.27
CA VAL A 249 3.23 -15.50 -15.31
C VAL A 249 3.94 -14.54 -16.26
N ASP A 250 3.43 -14.49 -17.48
CA ASP A 250 3.92 -13.63 -18.58
C ASP A 250 3.29 -12.23 -18.53
N GLY A 251 2.12 -12.10 -17.90
CA GLY A 251 1.44 -10.81 -17.76
C GLY A 251 0.36 -10.79 -16.68
N VAL A 252 -0.13 -9.58 -16.41
CA VAL A 252 -1.19 -9.32 -15.43
C VAL A 252 -2.33 -8.55 -16.07
N VAL A 253 -3.57 -8.92 -15.72
CA VAL A 253 -4.77 -8.11 -15.96
C VAL A 253 -5.43 -7.83 -14.61
N THR A 254 -5.65 -6.56 -14.29
CA THR A 254 -6.28 -6.22 -13.00
C THR A 254 -7.09 -4.93 -13.03
N GLN A 255 -8.04 -4.83 -12.11
CA GLN A 255 -8.75 -3.58 -11.77
C GLN A 255 -8.14 -2.88 -10.55
N SER A 256 -7.16 -3.49 -9.89
CA SER A 256 -6.50 -2.93 -8.69
C SER A 256 -5.33 -2.04 -9.07
N THR A 257 -5.45 -0.74 -8.79
CA THR A 257 -4.35 0.22 -9.02
C THR A 257 -3.09 -0.14 -8.23
N THR A 258 -3.24 -0.56 -6.96
CA THR A 258 -2.12 -0.98 -6.12
C THR A 258 -1.39 -2.18 -6.72
N PHE A 259 -2.13 -3.26 -7.02
CA PHE A 259 -1.53 -4.48 -7.56
C PHE A 259 -0.97 -4.25 -8.98
N ALA A 260 -1.60 -3.38 -9.77
CA ALA A 260 -1.10 -3.03 -11.09
C ALA A 260 0.30 -2.40 -11.02
N ALA A 261 0.50 -1.41 -10.14
CA ALA A 261 1.83 -0.85 -9.94
C ALA A 261 2.80 -1.87 -9.32
N GLU A 262 2.34 -2.72 -8.40
CA GLU A 262 3.19 -3.76 -7.82
C GLU A 262 3.74 -4.70 -8.90
N ALA A 263 2.88 -5.17 -9.81
CA ALA A 263 3.28 -6.03 -10.92
C ALA A 263 4.19 -5.31 -11.93
N ALA A 264 3.85 -4.07 -12.30
CA ALA A 264 4.64 -3.29 -13.23
C ALA A 264 6.05 -2.99 -12.69
N TYR A 265 6.18 -2.59 -11.42
CA TYR A 265 7.49 -2.40 -10.78
C TYR A 265 8.32 -3.70 -10.73
N LEU A 266 7.67 -4.85 -10.65
CA LEU A 266 8.34 -6.15 -10.74
C LEU A 266 8.65 -6.56 -12.19
N GLY A 267 8.47 -5.65 -13.15
CA GLY A 267 8.75 -5.82 -14.56
C GLY A 267 7.70 -6.67 -15.28
N VAL A 268 6.59 -7.04 -14.66
CA VAL A 268 5.57 -7.86 -15.31
C VAL A 268 4.62 -6.97 -16.12
N PRO A 269 4.45 -7.20 -17.43
CA PRO A 269 3.55 -6.39 -18.24
C PRO A 269 2.12 -6.47 -17.75
N THR A 270 1.57 -5.30 -17.43
CA THR A 270 0.36 -5.19 -16.62
C THR A 270 -0.68 -4.34 -17.32
N LEU A 271 -1.84 -4.92 -17.59
CA LEU A 271 -3.04 -4.23 -18.06
C LEU A 271 -3.93 -3.84 -16.88
N LEU A 272 -3.95 -2.55 -16.55
CA LEU A 272 -4.87 -1.96 -15.59
C LEU A 272 -6.15 -1.51 -16.31
N VAL A 273 -7.28 -2.14 -15.98
CA VAL A 273 -8.60 -1.76 -16.47
C VAL A 273 -9.36 -1.06 -15.35
N SER A 274 -9.28 0.27 -15.28
CA SER A 274 -9.91 1.08 -14.24
C SER A 274 -9.98 2.54 -14.64
N ALA A 275 -11.04 3.23 -14.22
CA ALA A 275 -11.14 4.69 -14.37
C ALA A 275 -10.40 5.46 -13.25
N ALA A 276 -9.78 4.76 -12.30
CA ALA A 276 -9.07 5.37 -11.18
C ALA A 276 -7.89 6.23 -11.63
N GLU A 277 -7.78 7.42 -11.04
CA GLU A 277 -6.64 8.32 -11.21
C GLU A 277 -5.80 8.38 -9.94
N ARG A 278 -4.52 8.05 -10.05
CA ARG A 278 -3.57 8.05 -8.94
C ARG A 278 -2.20 8.50 -9.44
N GLY A 279 -1.55 9.42 -8.71
CA GLY A 279 -0.28 10.01 -9.13
C GLY A 279 0.88 9.00 -9.28
N PHE A 280 0.84 7.92 -8.51
CA PHE A 280 1.86 6.87 -8.63
C PHE A 280 1.78 6.10 -9.95
N LEU A 281 0.61 5.99 -10.58
CA LEU A 281 0.47 5.32 -11.87
C LEU A 281 1.17 6.11 -12.98
N ASP A 282 1.06 7.44 -12.93
CA ASP A 282 1.73 8.32 -13.89
C ASP A 282 3.26 8.20 -13.76
N ARG A 283 3.76 7.99 -12.55
CA ARG A 283 5.19 7.74 -12.29
C ARG A 283 5.63 6.38 -12.87
N VAL A 284 4.85 5.32 -12.64
CA VAL A 284 5.14 3.98 -13.20
C VAL A 284 5.29 4.08 -14.73
N GLU A 285 4.37 4.79 -15.41
CA GLU A 285 4.43 5.00 -16.86
C GLU A 285 5.64 5.87 -17.27
N ALA A 286 5.90 6.97 -16.55
CA ALA A 286 6.99 7.89 -16.87
C ALA A 286 8.39 7.26 -16.70
N GLU A 287 8.55 6.36 -15.74
CA GLU A 287 9.79 5.62 -15.48
C GLU A 287 9.99 4.42 -16.43
N GLY A 288 9.06 4.19 -17.36
CA GLY A 288 9.16 3.16 -18.40
C GLY A 288 8.83 1.74 -17.93
N TRP A 289 8.18 1.58 -16.77
CA TRP A 289 7.69 0.27 -16.34
C TRP A 289 6.52 -0.18 -17.23
N PRO A 290 6.31 -1.50 -17.43
CA PRO A 290 5.37 -2.03 -18.41
C PRO A 290 3.91 -1.99 -17.93
N LEU A 291 3.40 -0.79 -17.65
CA LEU A 291 2.03 -0.52 -17.27
C LEU A 291 1.22 -0.02 -18.47
N PHE A 292 0.09 -0.68 -18.74
CA PHE A 292 -0.85 -0.36 -19.79
C PHE A 292 -2.20 -0.04 -19.15
N ARG A 293 -2.71 1.18 -19.34
CA ARG A 293 -3.93 1.65 -18.66
C ARG A 293 -5.08 1.79 -19.64
N HIS A 294 -6.21 1.16 -19.31
CA HIS A 294 -7.47 1.33 -20.01
C HIS A 294 -8.53 1.88 -19.05
N ARG A 295 -9.17 2.99 -19.44
CA ARG A 295 -10.13 3.72 -18.59
C ARG A 295 -11.58 3.68 -19.11
N GLY A 296 -11.82 2.98 -20.23
CA GLY A 296 -13.13 2.87 -20.85
C GLY A 296 -13.68 1.45 -20.83
N ALA A 297 -14.85 1.24 -21.42
CA ALA A 297 -15.36 -0.11 -21.68
C ALA A 297 -14.37 -0.92 -22.54
N CYS A 298 -14.29 -2.23 -22.34
CA CYS A 298 -13.38 -3.13 -23.07
C CYS A 298 -13.92 -3.43 -24.48
N GLU A 299 -14.18 -2.39 -25.27
CA GLU A 299 -14.83 -2.46 -26.59
C GLU A 299 -14.22 -1.42 -27.56
N GLY A 300 -14.27 -1.73 -28.86
CA GLY A 300 -13.82 -0.84 -29.93
C GLY A 300 -12.30 -0.75 -30.11
N GLU A 301 -11.88 0.11 -31.04
CA GLU A 301 -10.48 0.21 -31.50
C GLU A 301 -9.49 0.56 -30.37
N ALA A 302 -9.85 1.51 -29.49
CA ALA A 302 -8.97 1.93 -28.40
C ALA A 302 -8.67 0.79 -27.41
N TRP A 303 -9.66 -0.08 -27.17
CA TRP A 303 -9.48 -1.29 -26.37
C TRP A 303 -8.58 -2.32 -27.07
N LEU A 304 -8.83 -2.57 -28.35
CA LEU A 304 -8.04 -3.53 -29.14
C LEU A 304 -6.57 -3.10 -29.21
N ASP A 305 -6.32 -1.81 -29.41
CA ASP A 305 -4.97 -1.25 -29.44
C ASP A 305 -4.22 -1.41 -28.11
N ILE A 306 -4.82 -1.02 -26.98
CA ILE A 306 -4.14 -1.16 -25.67
C ILE A 306 -3.91 -2.63 -25.30
N ARG A 307 -4.88 -3.51 -25.59
CA ARG A 307 -4.75 -4.96 -25.38
C ARG A 307 -3.62 -5.54 -26.23
N ALA A 308 -3.52 -5.15 -27.50
CA ALA A 308 -2.45 -5.60 -28.38
C ALA A 308 -1.08 -5.12 -27.88
N ARG A 309 -0.94 -3.84 -27.51
CA ARG A 309 0.30 -3.29 -26.95
C ARG A 309 0.73 -4.01 -25.68
N TRP A 310 -0.21 -4.31 -24.78
CA TRP A 310 0.07 -5.08 -23.57
C TRP A 310 0.54 -6.52 -23.90
N ALA A 311 -0.15 -7.22 -24.79
CA ALA A 311 0.24 -8.57 -25.22
C ALA A 311 1.62 -8.59 -25.87
N THR A 312 1.93 -7.60 -26.73
CA THR A 312 3.28 -7.42 -27.28
C THR A 312 4.31 -7.12 -26.18
N GLY A 313 3.94 -6.36 -25.15
CA GLY A 313 4.78 -6.07 -23.99
C GLY A 313 5.28 -7.32 -23.27
N MET A 314 4.47 -8.40 -23.22
CA MET A 314 4.90 -9.69 -22.68
C MET A 314 6.18 -10.18 -23.36
N ALA A 315 6.28 -10.05 -24.69
CA ALA A 315 7.39 -10.55 -25.47
C ALA A 315 8.62 -9.61 -25.52
N LEU A 316 8.46 -8.34 -25.12
CA LEU A 316 9.48 -7.30 -25.31
C LEU A 316 10.02 -6.70 -24.01
N THR A 317 9.63 -7.23 -22.85
CA THR A 317 9.97 -6.62 -21.56
C THR A 317 11.45 -6.72 -21.20
N ASP A 318 12.18 -7.68 -21.75
CA ASP A 318 13.64 -7.78 -21.58
C ASP A 318 14.41 -6.64 -22.29
N ALA A 319 13.74 -5.87 -23.15
CA ALA A 319 14.28 -4.68 -23.78
C ALA A 319 14.07 -3.39 -22.95
N LEU A 320 13.35 -3.46 -21.82
CA LEU A 320 13.11 -2.30 -20.97
C LEU A 320 14.33 -2.02 -20.09
N SER A 321 14.75 -0.76 -20.07
CA SER A 321 15.74 -0.23 -19.12
C SER A 321 15.03 0.77 -18.20
N PRO A 322 14.26 0.31 -17.19
CA PRO A 322 13.54 1.20 -16.31
C PRO A 322 14.50 2.03 -15.46
N ASP A 323 14.01 3.16 -14.95
CA ASP A 323 14.78 3.99 -14.02
C ASP A 323 15.24 3.20 -12.78
N PRO A 324 16.37 3.60 -12.15
CA PRO A 324 16.87 2.93 -10.97
C PRO A 324 15.86 2.88 -9.82
N TRP A 325 15.72 1.70 -9.22
CA TRP A 325 14.84 1.46 -8.08
C TRP A 325 15.18 2.36 -6.88
N PRO A 326 14.28 3.23 -6.40
CA PRO A 326 14.55 4.06 -5.24
C PRO A 326 14.62 3.21 -3.97
N ASP A 327 15.60 3.47 -3.10
CA ASP A 327 15.68 2.86 -1.77
C ASP A 327 14.73 3.54 -0.77
N ALA A 328 13.44 3.52 -1.11
CA ALA A 328 12.38 4.12 -0.32
C ALA A 328 12.32 3.51 1.09
N ARG A 329 12.64 2.22 1.23
CA ARG A 329 12.66 1.53 2.52
C ARG A 329 13.73 2.10 3.44
N ALA A 330 14.98 2.20 2.99
CA ALA A 330 16.04 2.76 3.82
C ALA A 330 15.79 4.25 4.12
N ALA A 331 15.31 5.02 3.13
CA ALA A 331 14.94 6.41 3.32
C ALA A 331 13.87 6.59 4.40
N PHE A 332 12.80 5.78 4.36
CA PHE A 332 11.74 5.82 5.36
C PHE A 332 12.23 5.34 6.74
N ALA A 333 13.07 4.31 6.80
CA ALA A 333 13.68 3.85 8.05
C ALA A 333 14.57 4.93 8.69
N ALA A 334 15.37 5.64 7.88
CA ALA A 334 16.21 6.74 8.33
C ALA A 334 15.37 7.90 8.90
N MET A 335 14.26 8.27 8.25
CA MET A 335 13.32 9.27 8.79
C MET A 335 12.82 8.90 10.18
N LEU A 336 12.54 7.62 10.43
CA LEU A 336 12.09 7.14 11.74
C LEU A 336 13.21 7.16 12.78
N GLN A 337 14.49 7.22 12.42
CA GLN A 337 15.59 7.23 13.38
C GLN A 337 15.92 8.63 13.94
N GLY A 338 15.44 9.69 13.28
CA GLY A 338 15.60 11.08 13.72
C GLY A 338 16.54 11.86 12.83
#